data_AF-A0A939AL56-F1
#
_entry.id   AF-A0A939AL56-F1
#
_cell.length_a   1.000
_cell.length_b   1.000
_cell.length_c   1.000
_cell.angle_alpha   90.00
_cell.angle_beta   90.00
_cell.angle_gamma   90.00
#
_symmetry.space_group_name_H-M   'P 1'
#
loop_
_entity.id
_entity.type
_entity.pdbx_description
1 polymer ?
#
loop_
_entity_poly.entity_id
_entity_poly.type
_entity_poly.pdbx_seq_one_letter_code
_entity_poly.pdbx_strand_id
1 'polypeptide(L)'
;MKPLIRVLFAAFLGLLMIAAQTIPVKAEDTAYTPAEEYVLAEVLKTGVADLSLAFEDESQRTIRGEFIVELFKNPDLQEIPFIKIYNTTIQGDIKADGLFIPFAFECTNCTFTGRIELSSARIRSFRMYDSSVAGSVRFSRAVIEEDLALYSSTYEGAVILFEAECPVSELVGQEGGKNKV
;
A
#
# COMPACT_ATOMS: atom_id res chain seq x y z
N MET A 1 -63.57 5.23 -37.79
CA MET A 1 -62.49 6.05 -37.20
C MET A 1 -62.25 5.58 -35.77
N LYS A 2 -60.98 5.47 -35.39
CA LYS A 2 -60.39 4.71 -34.27
C LYS A 2 -60.77 5.26 -32.88
N PRO A 3 -60.91 4.38 -31.87
CA PRO A 3 -59.99 4.46 -30.74
C PRO A 3 -59.58 3.06 -30.26
N LEU A 4 -58.43 2.59 -30.73
CA LEU A 4 -57.83 1.32 -30.32
C LEU A 4 -56.32 1.52 -30.10
N ILE A 5 -55.94 2.57 -29.37
CA ILE A 5 -54.53 2.92 -29.10
C ILE A 5 -54.43 3.50 -27.68
N ARG A 6 -54.81 2.74 -26.64
CA ARG A 6 -54.49 3.12 -25.25
C ARG A 6 -54.16 1.97 -24.28
N VAL A 7 -54.21 0.72 -24.73
CA VAL A 7 -54.00 -0.44 -23.83
C VAL A 7 -52.60 -1.07 -23.97
N LEU A 8 -51.79 -0.62 -24.93
CA LEU A 8 -50.54 -1.32 -25.28
C LEU A 8 -49.25 -0.78 -24.62
N PHE A 9 -49.34 -0.14 -23.45
CA PHE A 9 -48.17 0.45 -22.78
C PHE A 9 -47.99 0.05 -21.30
N ALA A 10 -48.71 -0.98 -20.83
CA ALA A 10 -48.65 -1.43 -19.44
C ALA A 10 -48.12 -2.87 -19.25
N ALA A 11 -47.52 -3.49 -20.28
CA ALA A 11 -47.09 -4.89 -20.24
C ALA A 11 -45.62 -5.10 -20.67
N PHE A 12 -44.75 -4.13 -20.42
CA PHE A 12 -43.29 -4.27 -20.62
C PHE A 12 -42.53 -3.87 -19.35
N LEU A 13 -43.06 -4.27 -18.18
CA LEU A 13 -42.43 -4.13 -16.88
C LEU A 13 -42.36 -5.50 -16.20
N GLY A 14 -41.96 -6.51 -16.96
CA GLY A 14 -41.83 -7.88 -16.51
C GLY A 14 -40.48 -8.44 -16.94
N LEU A 15 -39.67 -8.80 -15.96
CA LEU A 15 -38.46 -9.64 -16.09
C LEU A 15 -37.29 -9.04 -16.89
N LEU A 16 -36.54 -8.16 -16.23
CA LEU A 16 -35.08 -8.22 -16.32
C LEU A 16 -34.51 -8.43 -14.92
N MET A 17 -34.90 -9.54 -14.29
CA MET A 17 -34.13 -10.15 -13.20
C MET A 17 -32.84 -10.67 -13.86
N ILE A 18 -31.85 -9.79 -14.00
CA ILE A 18 -30.48 -10.21 -14.26
C ILE A 18 -30.08 -11.00 -13.01
N ALA A 19 -30.21 -12.33 -13.10
CA ALA A 19 -29.54 -13.23 -12.20
C ALA A 19 -28.05 -13.00 -12.41
N ALA A 20 -27.48 -12.05 -11.66
CA ALA A 20 -26.06 -11.92 -11.48
C ALA A 20 -25.62 -13.25 -10.85
N GLN A 21 -25.18 -14.19 -11.70
CA GLN A 21 -24.47 -15.34 -11.24
C GLN A 21 -23.18 -14.80 -10.64
N THR A 22 -23.19 -14.61 -9.33
CA THR A 22 -21.98 -14.38 -8.55
C THR A 22 -21.18 -15.65 -8.70
N ILE A 23 -20.26 -15.67 -9.67
CA ILE A 23 -19.20 -16.68 -9.70
C ILE A 23 -18.53 -16.53 -8.34
N PRO A 24 -18.59 -17.55 -7.46
CA PRO A 24 -17.85 -17.49 -6.23
C PRO A 24 -16.39 -17.38 -6.63
N VAL A 25 -15.83 -16.17 -6.47
CA VAL A 25 -14.38 -16.00 -6.50
C VAL A 25 -13.89 -16.91 -5.40
N LYS A 26 -13.31 -18.05 -5.80
CA LYS A 26 -12.69 -18.99 -4.88
C LYS A 26 -11.59 -18.17 -4.22
N ALA A 27 -11.85 -17.74 -2.98
CA ALA A 27 -10.85 -17.09 -2.16
C ALA A 27 -9.69 -18.06 -2.10
N GLU A 28 -8.59 -17.71 -2.78
CA GLU A 28 -7.36 -18.46 -2.67
C GLU A 28 -6.90 -18.24 -1.24
N ASP A 29 -7.04 -19.28 -0.43
CA ASP A 29 -6.58 -19.32 0.94
C ASP A 29 -5.04 -19.43 0.90
N THR A 30 -4.38 -18.35 0.48
CA THR A 30 -2.92 -18.27 0.49
C THR A 30 -2.51 -18.02 1.93
N ALA A 31 -2.31 -19.12 2.66
CA ALA A 31 -1.73 -19.08 4.00
C ALA A 31 -0.44 -18.25 3.99
N TYR A 32 -0.29 -17.39 5.00
CA TYR A 32 0.93 -16.61 5.18
C TYR A 32 2.14 -17.50 5.43
N THR A 33 3.30 -17.08 4.94
CA THR A 33 4.55 -17.72 5.35
C THR A 33 4.85 -17.38 6.82
N PRO A 34 5.67 -18.16 7.53
CA PRO A 34 6.05 -17.83 8.90
C PRO A 34 6.65 -16.42 9.06
N ALA A 35 7.38 -15.94 8.05
CA ALA A 35 7.92 -14.57 8.03
C ALA A 35 6.83 -13.51 7.88
N GLU A 36 5.83 -13.74 7.03
CA GLU A 36 4.67 -12.85 6.86
C GLU A 36 3.81 -12.82 8.14
N GLU A 37 3.56 -13.97 8.76
CA GLU A 37 2.86 -14.06 10.05
C GLU A 37 3.59 -13.27 11.14
N TYR A 38 4.92 -13.42 11.22
CA TYR A 38 5.75 -12.67 12.15
C TYR A 38 5.67 -11.15 11.90
N VAL A 39 5.81 -10.72 10.64
CA VAL A 39 5.72 -9.29 10.28
C VAL A 39 4.36 -8.73 10.67
N LEU A 40 3.26 -9.41 10.30
CA LEU A 40 1.92 -8.94 10.65
C LEU A 40 1.75 -8.81 12.17
N ALA A 41 2.18 -9.83 12.92
CA ALA A 41 2.07 -9.83 14.38
C ALA A 41 2.87 -8.69 15.04
N GLU A 42 4.13 -8.49 14.63
CA GLU A 42 4.99 -7.46 15.24
C GLU A 42 4.62 -6.04 14.80
N VAL A 43 4.19 -5.85 13.55
CA VAL A 43 3.71 -4.55 13.08
C VAL A 43 2.40 -4.15 13.76
N LEU A 44 1.44 -5.07 13.95
CA LEU A 44 0.22 -4.80 14.72
C LEU A 44 0.53 -4.41 16.17
N LYS A 45 1.58 -4.99 16.75
CA LYS A 45 1.95 -4.81 18.15
C LYS A 45 2.80 -3.56 18.39
N THR A 46 3.75 -3.26 17.50
CA THR A 46 4.79 -2.25 17.74
C THR A 46 5.01 -1.29 16.58
N GLY A 47 4.47 -1.58 15.39
CA GLY A 47 4.78 -0.89 14.14
C GLY A 47 6.15 -1.23 13.55
N VAL A 48 6.90 -2.17 14.14
CA VAL A 48 8.25 -2.53 13.73
C VAL A 48 8.39 -4.04 13.62
N ALA A 49 8.90 -4.53 12.49
CA ALA A 49 9.30 -5.93 12.31
C ALA A 49 10.75 -6.03 11.84
N ASP A 50 11.60 -6.68 12.63
CA ASP A 50 12.97 -7.01 12.26
C ASP A 50 13.12 -8.53 12.15
N LEU A 51 13.16 -9.02 10.92
CA LEU A 51 13.18 -10.47 10.66
C LEU A 51 14.50 -11.12 11.08
N SER A 52 15.58 -10.35 11.29
CA SER A 52 16.85 -10.90 11.79
C SER A 52 16.76 -11.35 13.26
N LEU A 53 15.80 -10.83 14.01
CA LEU A 53 15.55 -11.21 15.40
C LEU A 53 14.78 -12.53 15.53
N ALA A 54 13.99 -12.89 14.52
CA ALA A 54 13.14 -14.08 14.54
C ALA A 54 13.69 -15.24 13.71
N PHE A 55 14.43 -14.95 12.65
CA PHE A 55 14.94 -15.96 11.72
C PHE A 55 16.45 -15.81 11.58
N GLU A 56 17.22 -16.80 12.03
CA GLU A 56 18.68 -16.79 11.89
C GLU A 56 19.11 -16.95 10.42
N ASP A 57 18.41 -17.79 9.66
CA ASP A 57 18.65 -18.04 8.24
C ASP A 57 18.00 -16.96 7.37
N GLU A 58 18.79 -16.27 6.55
CA GLU A 58 18.31 -15.24 5.62
C GLU A 58 17.30 -15.76 4.60
N SER A 59 17.40 -17.03 4.18
CA SER A 59 16.45 -17.63 3.24
C SER A 59 15.03 -17.68 3.79
N GLN A 60 14.89 -17.70 5.12
CA GLN A 60 13.61 -17.68 5.82
C GLN A 60 13.05 -16.27 5.98
N ARG A 61 13.85 -15.22 5.75
CA ARG A 61 13.44 -13.80 5.87
C ARG A 61 12.77 -13.27 4.62
N THR A 62 11.98 -14.12 3.94
CA THR A 62 11.35 -13.80 2.66
C THR A 62 9.86 -13.59 2.83
N ILE A 63 9.37 -12.43 2.39
CA ILE A 63 7.93 -12.10 2.32
C ILE A 63 7.54 -11.74 0.90
N ARG A 64 6.27 -11.90 0.52
CA ARG A 64 5.79 -11.54 -0.80
C ARG A 64 5.58 -10.02 -0.93
N GLY A 65 5.80 -9.49 -2.13
CA GLY A 65 5.41 -8.10 -2.47
C GLY A 65 3.91 -7.87 -2.34
N GLU A 66 3.09 -8.88 -2.66
CA GLU A 66 1.63 -8.85 -2.46
C GLU A 66 1.24 -8.70 -0.98
N PHE A 67 1.96 -9.37 -0.08
CA PHE A 67 1.74 -9.23 1.36
C PHE A 67 1.95 -7.79 1.85
N ILE A 68 2.93 -7.05 1.31
CA ILE A 68 3.09 -5.62 1.62
C ILE A 68 1.84 -4.82 1.20
N VAL A 69 1.26 -5.13 0.03
CA VAL A 69 0.02 -4.49 -0.43
C VAL A 69 -1.16 -4.83 0.48
N GLU A 70 -1.20 -6.04 1.04
CA GLU A 70 -2.19 -6.43 2.05
C GLU A 70 -2.01 -5.64 3.35
N LEU A 71 -0.78 -5.42 3.82
CA LEU A 71 -0.51 -4.56 4.98
C LEU A 71 -1.04 -3.14 4.76
N PHE A 72 -0.84 -2.57 3.57
CA PHE A 72 -1.36 -1.23 3.22
C PHE A 72 -2.88 -1.14 3.27
N LYS A 73 -3.58 -2.25 3.03
CA LYS A 73 -5.05 -2.33 3.03
C LYS A 73 -5.62 -2.81 4.37
N ASN A 74 -4.79 -3.28 5.29
CA ASN A 74 -5.26 -3.86 6.52
C ASN A 74 -5.91 -2.78 7.40
N PRO A 75 -7.20 -2.91 7.77
CA PRO A 75 -7.92 -1.89 8.53
C PRO A 75 -7.32 -1.66 9.93
N ASP A 76 -6.76 -2.70 10.55
CA ASP A 76 -6.18 -2.63 11.89
C ASP A 76 -4.85 -1.86 11.91
N LEU A 77 -4.23 -1.68 10.74
CA LEU A 77 -2.98 -0.93 10.58
C LEU A 77 -3.20 0.55 10.22
N GLN A 78 -4.42 0.97 9.87
CA GLN A 78 -4.69 2.33 9.37
C GLN A 78 -4.48 3.43 10.43
N GLU A 79 -4.60 3.07 11.71
CA GLU A 79 -4.44 3.99 12.84
C GLU A 79 -3.01 4.01 13.40
N ILE A 80 -2.13 3.13 12.91
CA ILE A 80 -0.74 3.06 13.38
C ILE A 80 0.06 4.18 12.67
N PRO A 81 0.92 4.94 13.36
CA PRO A 81 1.63 6.06 12.73
C PRO A 81 2.68 5.63 11.70
N PHE A 82 3.26 4.44 11.86
CA PHE A 82 4.32 3.94 11.00
C PHE A 82 4.36 2.40 10.94
N ILE A 83 4.90 1.90 9.83
CA ILE A 83 5.30 0.50 9.65
C ILE A 83 6.76 0.50 9.21
N LYS A 84 7.60 -0.20 9.96
CA LYS A 84 9.03 -0.38 9.65
C LYS A 84 9.37 -1.85 9.50
N ILE A 85 10.04 -2.19 8.41
CA ILE A 85 10.47 -3.56 8.13
C ILE A 85 11.98 -3.57 7.92
N TYR A 86 12.67 -4.47 8.63
CA TYR A 86 14.12 -4.61 8.62
C TYR A 86 14.56 -6.00 8.18
N ASN A 87 15.69 -6.07 7.48
CA ASN A 87 16.44 -7.31 7.21
C ASN A 87 15.61 -8.39 6.48
N THR A 88 14.93 -8.03 5.38
CA THR A 88 14.06 -8.96 4.62
C THR A 88 14.33 -8.97 3.12
N THR A 89 14.03 -10.09 2.47
CA THR A 89 13.84 -10.17 1.02
C THR A 89 12.36 -10.07 0.69
N ILE A 90 11.99 -9.08 -0.12
CA ILE A 90 10.63 -8.89 -0.63
C ILE A 90 10.57 -9.47 -2.05
N GLN A 91 9.84 -10.59 -2.18
CA GLN A 91 9.75 -11.35 -3.40
C GLN A 91 8.57 -10.89 -4.29
N GLY A 92 8.86 -10.53 -5.54
CA GLY A 92 7.85 -10.08 -6.50
C GLY A 92 7.60 -8.57 -6.47
N ASP A 93 6.56 -8.15 -7.20
CA ASP A 93 6.18 -6.73 -7.34
C ASP A 93 5.34 -6.26 -6.15
N ILE A 94 5.55 -5.02 -5.71
CA ILE A 94 4.61 -4.29 -4.85
C ILE A 94 3.76 -3.39 -5.75
N LYS A 95 2.48 -3.69 -5.90
CA LYS A 95 1.54 -2.93 -6.74
C LYS A 95 0.48 -2.27 -5.89
N ALA A 96 0.73 -1.01 -5.57
CA ALA A 96 -0.08 -0.19 -4.67
C ALA A 96 -0.54 1.12 -5.35
N ASP A 97 -0.67 1.10 -6.68
CA ASP A 97 -1.17 2.25 -7.43
C ASP A 97 -2.57 2.67 -6.93
N GLY A 98 -2.76 3.97 -6.75
CA GLY A 98 -4.04 4.56 -6.31
C GLY A 98 -4.43 4.30 -4.85
N LEU A 99 -3.59 3.64 -4.05
CA LEU A 99 -3.90 3.38 -2.64
C LEU A 99 -3.68 4.62 -1.76
N PHE A 100 -4.46 4.71 -0.69
CA PHE A 100 -4.19 5.62 0.42
C PHE A 100 -3.47 4.84 1.53
N ILE A 101 -2.30 5.31 1.94
CA ILE A 101 -1.42 4.69 2.93
C ILE A 101 -1.21 5.74 4.05
N PRO A 102 -2.02 5.71 5.12
CA PRO A 102 -2.09 6.79 6.13
C PRO A 102 -0.89 6.82 7.09
N PHE A 103 0.05 5.91 6.94
CA PHE A 103 1.18 5.72 7.83
C PHE A 103 2.51 5.86 7.09
N ALA A 104 3.56 6.17 7.84
CA ALA A 104 4.91 6.17 7.30
C ALA A 104 5.37 4.73 7.05
N PHE A 105 5.79 4.42 5.83
CA PHE A 105 6.36 3.11 5.50
C PHE A 105 7.87 3.21 5.35
N GLU A 106 8.60 2.38 6.08
CA GLU A 106 10.07 2.35 6.09
C GLU A 106 10.58 0.92 5.86
N CYS A 107 11.54 0.77 4.95
CA CYS A 107 12.30 -0.46 4.76
C CYS A 107 13.80 -0.19 4.93
N THR A 108 14.47 -0.97 5.77
CA THR A 108 15.91 -0.83 6.00
C THR A 108 16.63 -2.16 5.85
N ASN A 109 17.78 -2.18 5.17
CA ASN A 109 18.52 -3.39 4.85
C ASN A 109 17.62 -4.46 4.19
N CYS A 110 16.82 -4.04 3.21
CA CYS A 110 15.87 -4.90 2.50
C CYS A 110 16.30 -5.12 1.04
N THR A 111 15.94 -6.28 0.50
CA THR A 111 16.17 -6.63 -0.91
C THR A 111 14.84 -6.82 -1.63
N PHE A 112 14.56 -5.99 -2.64
CA PHE A 112 13.35 -6.07 -3.46
C PHE A 112 13.69 -6.72 -4.79
N THR A 113 13.12 -7.89 -5.05
CA THR A 113 13.38 -8.64 -6.29
C THR A 113 12.55 -8.17 -7.49
N GLY A 114 11.47 -7.44 -7.23
CA GLY A 114 10.55 -6.93 -8.26
C GLY A 114 10.47 -5.40 -8.30
N ARG A 115 9.40 -4.90 -8.91
CA ARG A 115 9.10 -3.47 -9.04
C ARG A 115 8.31 -2.95 -7.85
N ILE A 116 8.44 -1.66 -7.58
CA ILE A 116 7.61 -0.93 -6.63
C ILE A 116 6.77 0.08 -7.42
N GLU A 117 5.46 -0.15 -7.48
CA GLU A 117 4.49 0.64 -8.25
C GLU A 117 3.53 1.33 -7.27
N LEU A 118 3.73 2.65 -7.09
CA LEU A 118 2.98 3.54 -6.19
C LEU A 118 2.39 4.72 -6.98
N SER A 119 2.05 4.52 -8.25
CA SER A 119 1.52 5.58 -9.11
C SER A 119 0.16 6.04 -8.58
N SER A 120 -0.04 7.35 -8.47
CA SER A 120 -1.29 7.93 -7.96
C SER A 120 -1.66 7.50 -6.54
N ALA A 121 -0.73 6.86 -5.81
CA ALA A 121 -0.90 6.56 -4.40
C ALA A 121 -0.78 7.85 -3.58
N ARG A 122 -1.50 7.92 -2.46
CA ARG A 122 -1.33 8.96 -1.44
C ARG A 122 -0.74 8.31 -0.21
N ILE A 123 0.50 8.64 0.12
CA ILE A 123 1.27 8.02 1.20
C ILE A 123 1.77 9.08 2.16
N ARG A 124 1.73 8.81 3.45
CA ARG A 124 2.24 9.74 4.46
C ARG A 124 3.76 9.97 4.31
N SER A 125 4.55 8.91 4.41
CA SER A 125 5.99 8.93 4.16
C SER A 125 6.40 7.60 3.51
N PHE A 126 7.38 7.64 2.61
CA PHE A 126 8.00 6.44 2.05
C PHE A 126 9.52 6.52 2.19
N ARG A 127 10.11 5.57 2.92
CA ARG A 127 11.54 5.59 3.25
C ARG A 127 12.20 4.26 2.95
N MET A 128 13.33 4.31 2.28
CA MET A 128 14.20 3.17 2.01
C MET A 128 15.63 3.54 2.42
N TYR A 129 16.22 2.69 3.27
CA TYR A 129 17.58 2.85 3.79
C TYR A 129 18.38 1.58 3.55
N ASP A 130 19.62 1.74 3.07
CA ASP A 130 20.58 0.64 2.91
C ASP A 130 19.97 -0.59 2.17
N SER A 131 19.08 -0.33 1.22
CA SER A 131 18.26 -1.36 0.57
C SER A 131 18.61 -1.49 -0.92
N SER A 132 18.25 -2.62 -1.53
CA SER A 132 18.47 -2.85 -2.96
C SER A 132 17.15 -3.15 -3.68
N VAL A 133 16.97 -2.59 -4.87
CA VAL A 133 15.81 -2.85 -5.74
C VAL A 133 16.29 -3.30 -7.11
N ALA A 134 15.98 -4.55 -7.47
CA ALA A 134 16.27 -5.10 -8.79
C ALA A 134 15.33 -4.52 -9.87
N GLY A 135 14.08 -4.20 -9.50
CA GLY A 135 13.11 -3.58 -10.40
C GLY A 135 13.18 -2.05 -10.47
N SER A 136 12.20 -1.47 -11.15
CA SER A 136 11.96 -0.02 -11.13
C SER A 136 11.13 0.40 -9.92
N VAL A 137 11.31 1.64 -9.48
CA VAL A 137 10.48 2.29 -8.46
C VAL A 137 9.71 3.43 -9.11
N ARG A 138 8.39 3.46 -9.00
CA ARG A 138 7.53 4.45 -9.68
C ARG A 138 6.54 5.11 -8.71
N PHE A 139 6.57 6.43 -8.67
CA PHE A 139 5.67 7.31 -7.91
C PHE A 139 4.89 8.25 -8.85
N SER A 140 4.52 7.81 -10.05
CA SER A 140 3.90 8.70 -11.04
C SER A 140 2.58 9.28 -10.52
N ARG A 141 2.47 10.61 -10.39
CA ARG A 141 1.33 11.32 -9.77
C ARG A 141 1.04 10.93 -8.32
N ALA A 142 2.02 10.37 -7.60
CA ALA A 142 1.85 10.06 -6.19
C ALA A 142 1.85 11.35 -5.35
N VAL A 143 1.12 11.34 -4.23
CA VAL A 143 1.15 12.41 -3.22
C VAL A 143 1.84 11.87 -1.97
N ILE A 144 2.97 12.46 -1.60
CA ILE A 144 3.80 12.06 -0.47
C ILE A 144 3.72 13.16 0.58
N GLU A 145 2.94 12.96 1.64
CA GLU A 145 2.50 14.06 2.50
C GLU A 145 3.62 14.67 3.35
N GLU A 146 4.60 13.86 3.74
CA GLU A 146 5.70 14.28 4.60
C GLU A 146 7.05 14.12 3.88
N ASP A 147 7.51 12.88 3.67
CA ASP A 147 8.89 12.63 3.26
C ASP A 147 9.04 11.44 2.29
N LEU A 148 9.93 11.61 1.32
CA LEU A 148 10.42 10.57 0.42
C LEU A 148 11.94 10.46 0.59
N ALA A 149 12.39 9.36 1.21
CA ALA A 149 13.81 9.10 1.41
C ALA A 149 14.23 7.80 0.71
N LEU A 150 15.24 7.88 -0.14
CA LEU A 150 15.79 6.74 -0.90
C LEU A 150 17.30 6.61 -0.64
N TYR A 151 17.70 6.65 0.64
CA TYR A 151 19.08 6.89 1.09
C TYR A 151 19.92 5.60 1.10
N SER A 152 21.20 5.72 0.73
CA SER A 152 22.18 4.62 0.67
C SER A 152 21.67 3.34 -0.01
N SER A 153 20.71 3.48 -0.91
CA SER A 153 20.04 2.35 -1.56
C SER A 153 20.48 2.23 -3.01
N THR A 154 20.47 1.00 -3.54
CA THR A 154 20.82 0.69 -4.92
C THR A 154 19.59 0.35 -5.75
N TYR A 155 19.57 0.81 -7.00
CA TYR A 155 18.46 0.62 -7.92
C TYR A 155 19.01 0.15 -9.26
N GLU A 156 18.68 -1.08 -9.66
CA GLU A 156 19.06 -1.60 -10.98
C GLU A 156 18.13 -1.04 -12.07
N GLY A 157 16.86 -0.84 -11.72
CA GLY A 157 15.87 -0.18 -12.57
C GLY A 157 15.80 1.34 -12.40
N ALA A 158 14.93 1.97 -13.18
CA ALA A 158 14.69 3.41 -13.08
C ALA A 158 13.89 3.77 -11.82
N VAL A 159 14.22 4.92 -11.22
CA VAL A 159 13.38 5.60 -10.22
C VAL A 159 12.61 6.72 -10.92
N ILE A 160 11.28 6.66 -10.92
CA ILE A 160 10.40 7.54 -11.69
C ILE A 160 9.52 8.37 -10.74
N LEU A 161 9.71 9.69 -10.75
CA LEU A 161 8.95 10.68 -9.95
C LEU A 161 8.08 11.60 -10.83
N PHE A 162 7.50 11.07 -11.90
CA PHE A 162 6.73 11.87 -12.87
C PHE A 162 5.49 12.49 -12.22
N GLU A 163 5.43 13.81 -12.13
CA GLU A 163 4.32 14.55 -11.49
C GLU A 163 4.06 14.11 -10.03
N ALA A 164 5.06 13.57 -9.34
CA ALA A 164 4.95 13.27 -7.92
C ALA A 164 4.95 14.58 -7.11
N GLU A 165 4.09 14.65 -6.11
CA GLU A 165 3.96 15.80 -5.23
C GLU A 165 4.45 15.43 -3.83
N CYS A 166 5.24 16.31 -3.22
CA CYS A 166 5.59 16.25 -1.81
C CYS A 166 5.20 17.60 -1.20
N PRO A 167 3.92 17.84 -0.88
CA PRO A 167 3.49 19.11 -0.34
C PRO A 167 4.29 19.43 0.92
N VAL A 168 4.87 20.63 0.98
CA VAL A 168 5.51 21.10 2.19
C VAL A 168 4.41 21.21 3.23
N SER A 169 4.46 20.35 4.26
CA SER A 169 3.67 20.56 5.47
C SER A 169 3.99 21.97 5.96
N GLU A 170 3.05 22.90 5.78
CA GLU A 170 3.10 24.18 6.46
C GLU A 170 3.13 23.84 7.94
N LEU A 171 4.33 23.83 8.53
CA LEU A 171 4.52 23.81 9.96
C LEU A 171 3.71 24.99 10.47
N VAL A 172 2.49 24.71 10.92
CA VAL A 172 1.59 25.70 11.51
C VAL A 172 2.38 26.34 12.63
N GLY A 173 2.87 27.54 12.35
CA GLY A 173 3.60 28.34 13.30
C GLY A 173 2.69 28.59 14.49
N GLN A 174 2.89 27.82 15.56
CA GLN A 174 2.55 28.27 16.90
C GLN A 174 3.55 29.36 17.32
N GLU A 175 3.65 30.44 16.54
CA GLU A 175 4.11 31.72 17.05
C GLU A 175 2.88 32.43 17.63
N GLY A 176 2.77 32.52 18.96
CA GLY A 176 1.74 33.39 19.53
C GLY A 176 1.31 33.20 20.98
N GLY A 177 1.96 32.37 21.78
CA GLY A 177 1.69 32.31 23.23
C GLY A 177 2.57 33.28 24.03
N LYS A 178 2.42 34.59 23.84
CA LYS A 178 3.11 35.59 24.66
C LYS A 178 2.72 35.40 26.13
N ASN A 179 3.73 35.12 26.96
CA ASN A 179 3.71 35.33 28.40
C ASN A 179 3.06 36.68 28.73
N LYS A 180 1.98 36.66 29.52
CA LYS A 180 1.61 37.79 30.36
C LYS A 180 2.04 37.45 31.79
N VAL A 181 2.85 38.38 32.29
CA VAL A 181 3.39 38.56 33.65
C VAL A 181 2.31 38.42 34.70
#